data_AF-V5D019-F1
#
_entry.id   AF-V5D019-F1
#
_cell.length_a   1.000
_cell.length_b   1.000
_cell.length_c   1.000
_cell.angle_alpha   90.00
_cell.angle_beta   90.00
_cell.angle_gamma   90.00
#
_symmetry.space_group_name_H-M   'P 1'
#
loop_
_entity.id
_entity.type
_entity.pdbx_description
1 polymer ?
#
loop_
_entity_poly.entity_id
_entity_poly.type
_entity_poly.pdbx_seq_one_letter_code
_entity_poly.pdbx_strand_id
1 'polypeptide(L)'
;MERTVRDEMDMEEDADKLYENGVDDLLKWLVATAEVKASVRGATKRFLDAAAEEARNPKKSSAPIYLEGCYESVYNARWHHVVEVPDGEGMGLEVREGKPEQQWTYKAVGRTLEKDDGALQSGAERLRLMVLTSDKAWPYSWKWKENKSTHDCYVNCEVERVWQIVRNDLTELLSPDPEAYFSPKKRVLIGTPGIGKSVAAGSYLLYQLLHCDAEKLQFVVYSFGGNTTYVFDKTIKTVTKYVGGEASKEFFRDLWDLKMKGYVIYDVTKQGTPPEEFFCLAPDGA
;
A
#
# COMPACT_ATOMS: atom_id res chain seq x y z
N MET A 1 -26.75 -15.01 9.36
CA MET A 1 -27.55 -14.41 8.27
C MET A 1 -28.67 -13.55 8.84
N GLU A 2 -29.49 -14.02 9.79
CA GLU A 2 -30.60 -13.20 10.34
C GLU A 2 -30.19 -11.92 11.10
N ARG A 3 -29.05 -11.91 11.81
CA ARG A 3 -28.56 -10.69 12.48
C ARG A 3 -28.10 -9.62 11.49
N THR A 4 -27.37 -10.02 10.45
CA THR A 4 -26.82 -9.11 9.44
C THR A 4 -27.94 -8.45 8.61
N VAL A 5 -28.98 -9.22 8.25
CA VAL A 5 -30.16 -8.69 7.54
C VAL A 5 -30.95 -7.72 8.42
N ARG A 6 -31.04 -7.97 9.74
CA ARG A 6 -31.69 -7.04 10.67
C ARG A 6 -30.92 -5.73 10.81
N ASP A 7 -29.59 -5.80 10.96
CA ASP A 7 -28.72 -4.61 11.05
C ASP A 7 -28.76 -3.77 9.75
N GLU A 8 -28.93 -4.43 8.59
CA GLU A 8 -29.02 -3.78 7.27
C GLU A 8 -30.38 -3.09 7.06
N MET A 9 -31.50 -3.75 7.40
CA MET A 9 -32.84 -3.13 7.41
C MET A 9 -32.94 -1.96 8.39
N ASP A 10 -32.24 -2.06 9.52
CA ASP A 10 -32.23 -1.03 10.57
C ASP A 10 -31.48 0.25 10.15
N MET A 11 -30.47 0.13 9.26
CA MET A 11 -29.76 1.29 8.70
C MET A 11 -30.54 1.97 7.56
N GLU A 12 -31.32 1.20 6.80
CA GLU A 12 -32.21 1.72 5.75
C GLU A 12 -33.35 2.56 6.36
N GLU A 13 -33.94 2.09 7.48
CA GLU A 13 -34.97 2.84 8.22
C GLU A 13 -34.45 4.17 8.80
N ASP A 14 -33.22 4.20 9.30
CA ASP A 14 -32.57 5.43 9.78
C ASP A 14 -32.25 6.38 8.62
N ALA A 15 -31.90 5.86 7.43
CA ALA A 15 -31.61 6.66 6.24
C ALA A 15 -32.87 7.32 5.66
N ASP A 16 -33.98 6.58 5.57
CA ASP A 16 -35.26 7.10 5.10
C ASP A 16 -35.77 8.23 6.02
N LYS A 17 -35.69 8.04 7.35
CA LYS A 17 -36.05 9.08 8.33
C LYS A 17 -35.19 10.33 8.18
N LEU A 18 -33.90 10.19 7.91
CA LEU A 18 -33.02 11.34 7.69
C LEU A 18 -33.38 12.08 6.41
N TYR A 19 -33.66 11.35 5.34
CA TYR A 19 -34.05 11.92 4.06
C TYR A 19 -35.40 12.66 4.14
N GLU A 20 -36.40 12.09 4.82
CA GLU A 20 -37.69 12.74 5.09
C GLU A 20 -37.54 14.04 5.91
N ASN A 21 -36.54 14.09 6.80
CA ASN A 21 -36.19 15.28 7.58
C ASN A 21 -35.21 16.22 6.86
N GLY A 22 -34.94 16.00 5.57
CA GLY A 22 -34.10 16.86 4.73
C GLY A 22 -32.60 16.78 5.05
N VAL A 23 -32.16 15.73 5.75
CA VAL A 23 -30.76 15.45 6.06
C VAL A 23 -30.21 14.45 5.04
N ASP A 24 -29.77 14.97 3.90
CA ASP A 24 -29.18 14.22 2.78
C ASP A 24 -27.63 14.26 2.76
N ASP A 25 -27.01 15.03 3.66
CA ASP A 25 -25.55 15.14 3.78
C ASP A 25 -25.07 15.34 5.25
N LEU A 26 -23.77 15.16 5.47
CA LEU A 26 -23.14 15.24 6.79
C LEU A 26 -23.14 16.66 7.39
N LEU A 27 -23.19 17.71 6.56
CA LEU A 27 -23.25 19.10 7.04
C LEU A 27 -24.66 19.42 7.55
N LYS A 28 -25.70 18.93 6.87
CA LYS A 28 -27.08 19.01 7.34
C LYS A 28 -27.28 18.16 8.59
N TRP A 29 -26.60 17.02 8.74
CA TRP A 29 -26.59 16.27 10.00
C TRP A 29 -26.01 17.09 11.17
N LEU A 30 -24.94 17.87 10.95
CA LEU A 30 -24.38 18.74 12.01
C LEU A 30 -25.40 19.75 12.54
N VAL A 31 -26.19 20.34 11.63
CA VAL A 31 -27.16 21.40 11.92
C VAL A 31 -28.57 20.84 12.22
N ALA A 32 -28.77 19.52 12.08
CA ALA A 32 -30.04 18.87 12.37
C ALA A 32 -30.49 19.09 13.83
N THR A 33 -31.80 19.21 14.02
CA THR A 33 -32.42 19.46 15.33
C THR A 33 -32.20 18.27 16.27
N ALA A 34 -32.28 18.51 17.58
CA ALA A 34 -32.15 17.44 18.58
C ALA A 34 -33.19 16.32 18.40
N GLU A 35 -34.37 16.66 17.89
CA GLU A 35 -35.46 15.74 17.56
C GLU A 35 -35.08 14.82 16.39
N VAL A 36 -34.56 15.38 15.28
CA VAL A 36 -34.05 14.61 14.14
C VAL A 36 -32.83 13.76 14.54
N LYS A 37 -31.97 14.25 15.42
CA LYS A 37 -30.85 13.46 15.96
C LYS A 37 -31.27 12.39 16.97
N ALA A 38 -32.49 12.42 17.47
CA ALA A 38 -33.04 11.43 18.40
C ALA A 38 -33.87 10.35 17.69
N SER A 39 -34.32 10.61 16.45
CA SER A 39 -35.04 9.63 15.63
C SER A 39 -34.13 8.53 15.07
N VAL A 40 -32.82 8.78 15.02
CA VAL A 40 -31.77 7.86 14.56
C VAL A 40 -31.29 6.97 15.71
N ARG A 41 -31.05 5.68 15.44
CA ARG A 41 -30.55 4.74 16.46
C ARG A 41 -29.16 5.12 16.95
N GLY A 42 -28.87 4.79 18.21
CA GLY A 42 -27.65 5.21 18.90
C GLY A 42 -26.33 4.76 18.23
N ALA A 43 -26.32 3.64 17.50
CA ALA A 43 -25.15 3.20 16.73
C ALA A 43 -24.92 4.08 15.50
N THR A 44 -25.95 4.23 14.65
CA THR A 44 -25.96 5.10 13.46
C THR A 44 -25.63 6.55 13.83
N LYS A 45 -26.21 7.06 14.92
CA LYS A 45 -25.92 8.39 15.47
C LYS A 45 -24.44 8.58 15.81
N ARG A 46 -23.82 7.62 16.50
CA ARG A 46 -22.39 7.69 16.85
C ARG A 46 -21.50 7.69 15.60
N PHE A 47 -21.88 6.94 14.56
CA PHE A 47 -21.17 6.95 13.28
C PHE A 47 -21.32 8.28 12.55
N LEU A 48 -22.54 8.81 12.48
CA LEU A 48 -22.81 10.11 11.85
C LEU A 48 -22.12 11.26 12.59
N ASP A 49 -22.15 11.27 13.93
CA ASP A 49 -21.44 12.27 14.74
C ASP A 49 -19.91 12.19 14.54
N ALA A 50 -19.34 10.98 14.43
CA ALA A 50 -17.91 10.80 14.16
C ALA A 50 -17.52 11.22 12.73
N ALA A 51 -18.32 10.84 11.73
CA ALA A 51 -18.10 11.22 10.34
C ALA A 51 -18.29 12.73 10.14
N ALA A 52 -19.25 13.31 10.85
CA ALA A 52 -19.53 14.73 10.79
C ALA A 52 -18.50 15.56 11.54
N GLU A 53 -17.96 15.11 12.68
CA GLU A 53 -16.79 15.75 13.33
C GLU A 53 -15.51 15.65 12.48
N GLU A 54 -15.35 14.56 11.70
CA GLU A 54 -14.27 14.47 10.71
C GLU A 54 -14.50 15.48 9.56
N ALA A 55 -15.73 15.59 9.04
CA ALA A 55 -16.09 16.56 8.00
C ALA A 55 -16.08 18.03 8.49
N ARG A 56 -16.34 18.26 9.79
CA ARG A 56 -16.33 19.58 10.47
C ARG A 56 -14.93 20.08 10.77
N ASN A 57 -13.89 19.32 10.45
CA ASN A 57 -12.50 19.77 10.54
C ASN A 57 -11.94 20.22 9.17
N PRO A 58 -12.36 21.37 8.60
CA PRO A 58 -11.72 21.97 7.42
C PRO A 58 -10.29 22.50 7.73
N LYS A 59 -9.75 22.22 8.92
CA LYS A 59 -8.42 22.66 9.38
C LYS A 59 -7.33 21.57 9.33
N LYS A 60 -7.59 20.39 8.76
CA LYS A 60 -6.52 19.45 8.36
C LYS A 60 -6.21 19.59 6.87
N SER A 61 -5.61 20.73 6.53
CA SER A 61 -4.68 20.94 5.42
C SER A 61 -4.90 20.12 4.15
N SER A 62 -5.56 20.76 3.17
CA SER A 62 -5.43 20.47 1.74
C SER A 62 -4.00 20.66 1.20
N ALA A 63 -3.08 21.20 2.01
CA ALA A 63 -1.69 21.33 1.63
C ALA A 63 -0.90 20.01 1.89
N PRO A 64 -0.04 19.61 0.95
CA PRO A 64 0.86 18.47 1.12
C PRO A 64 1.77 18.62 2.36
N ILE A 65 1.98 17.53 3.09
CA ILE A 65 2.93 17.50 4.22
C ILE A 65 4.25 16.89 3.74
N TYR A 66 5.32 17.68 3.69
CA TYR A 66 6.66 17.19 3.36
C TYR A 66 7.26 16.37 4.50
N LEU A 67 7.75 15.17 4.19
CA LEU A 67 8.40 14.27 5.14
C LEU A 67 9.91 14.27 4.90
N GLU A 68 10.59 15.24 5.50
CA GLU A 68 12.02 15.43 5.35
C GLU A 68 12.82 14.17 5.75
N GLY A 69 13.78 13.77 4.92
CA GLY A 69 14.66 12.62 5.14
C GLY A 69 13.99 11.24 5.02
N CYS A 70 12.67 11.15 4.82
CA CYS A 70 12.00 9.86 4.61
C CYS A 70 12.38 9.21 3.27
N TYR A 71 12.62 10.02 2.21
CA TYR A 71 13.08 9.50 0.92
C TYR A 71 14.42 8.79 1.09
N GLU A 72 15.42 9.53 1.59
CA GLU A 72 16.78 9.02 1.78
C GLU A 72 16.83 7.84 2.74
N SER A 73 16.00 7.84 3.78
CA SER A 73 15.92 6.72 4.71
C SER A 73 15.44 5.42 4.05
N VAL A 74 14.44 5.50 3.18
CA VAL A 74 13.92 4.31 2.47
C VAL A 74 14.90 3.92 1.37
N TYR A 75 15.41 4.88 0.60
CA TYR A 75 16.34 4.65 -0.50
C TYR A 75 17.65 4.00 -0.01
N ASN A 76 18.22 4.51 1.08
CA ASN A 76 19.48 4.02 1.64
C ASN A 76 19.28 2.93 2.72
N ALA A 77 18.14 2.23 2.72
CA ALA A 77 17.88 1.17 3.69
C ALA A 77 18.99 0.10 3.66
N ARG A 78 19.49 -0.26 4.84
CA ARG A 78 20.62 -1.19 5.00
C ARG A 78 20.17 -2.62 4.80
N TRP A 79 20.95 -3.39 4.06
CA TRP A 79 20.71 -4.82 3.84
C TRP A 79 21.33 -5.67 4.95
N HIS A 80 20.59 -6.68 5.37
CA HIS A 80 21.08 -7.82 6.13
C HIS A 80 20.42 -9.08 5.57
N HIS A 81 21.00 -10.24 5.85
CA HIS A 81 20.40 -11.51 5.45
C HIS A 81 20.69 -12.61 6.45
N VAL A 82 19.81 -13.59 6.48
CA VAL A 82 19.89 -14.77 7.35
C VAL A 82 20.14 -15.98 6.48
N VAL A 83 21.23 -16.67 6.75
CA VAL A 83 21.57 -17.94 6.12
C VAL A 83 21.50 -19.06 7.13
N GLU A 84 21.06 -20.21 6.65
CA GLU A 84 21.20 -21.47 7.36
C GLU A 84 22.52 -22.12 6.94
N VAL A 85 23.39 -22.35 7.92
CA VAL A 85 24.72 -22.92 7.75
C VAL A 85 24.78 -24.30 8.43
N PRO A 86 25.49 -25.28 7.86
CA PRO A 86 25.74 -26.54 8.56
C PRO A 86 26.66 -26.27 9.75
N ASP A 87 26.22 -26.62 10.96
CA ASP A 87 27.09 -26.68 12.13
C ASP A 87 27.26 -28.15 12.57
N GLY A 88 28.36 -28.45 13.28
CA GLY A 88 28.70 -29.82 13.68
C GLY A 88 27.66 -30.53 14.58
N GLU A 89 26.67 -29.80 15.11
CA GLU A 89 25.58 -30.26 15.97
C GLU A 89 24.18 -30.09 15.32
N GLY A 90 24.07 -29.44 14.15
CA GLY A 90 22.80 -29.19 13.47
C GLY A 90 22.83 -28.18 12.32
N MET A 91 21.72 -27.48 12.10
CA MET A 91 21.62 -26.35 11.18
C MET A 91 21.51 -25.05 11.99
N GLY A 92 22.57 -24.24 11.96
CA GLY A 92 22.62 -22.95 12.63
C GLY A 92 22.06 -21.83 11.73
N LEU A 93 21.51 -20.78 12.33
CA LEU A 93 21.13 -19.56 11.62
C LEU A 93 22.16 -18.46 11.90
N GLU A 94 22.75 -17.92 10.84
CA GLU A 94 23.72 -16.83 10.91
C GLU A 94 23.14 -15.58 10.24
N VAL A 95 23.29 -14.42 10.90
CA VAL A 95 22.91 -13.12 10.35
C VAL A 95 24.17 -12.46 9.79
N ARG A 96 24.10 -12.05 8.53
CA ARG A 96 25.19 -11.40 7.81
C ARG A 96 24.75 -10.01 7.34
N GLU A 97 25.69 -9.07 7.36
CA GLU A 97 25.47 -7.74 6.82
C GLU A 97 25.55 -7.75 5.29
N GLY A 98 24.83 -6.82 4.65
CA GLY A 98 24.80 -6.68 3.20
C GLY A 98 23.75 -7.55 2.51
N LYS A 99 23.66 -7.35 1.20
CA LYS A 99 22.78 -8.13 0.32
C LYS A 99 23.39 -9.51 0.11
N PRO A 100 22.61 -10.61 0.13
CA PRO A 100 23.16 -11.94 -0.10
C PRO A 100 23.75 -12.04 -1.51
N GLU A 101 24.88 -12.75 -1.64
CA GLU A 101 25.54 -12.99 -2.93
C GLU A 101 24.64 -13.78 -3.89
N GLN A 102 23.95 -14.80 -3.35
CA GLN A 102 22.98 -15.61 -4.07
C GLN A 102 21.56 -15.34 -3.55
N GLN A 103 20.68 -14.86 -4.43
CA GLN A 103 19.25 -14.72 -4.17
C GLN A 103 18.50 -16.02 -4.50
N TRP A 104 17.26 -16.14 -4.03
CA TRP A 104 16.37 -17.26 -4.40
C TRP A 104 16.22 -17.36 -5.91
N THR A 105 16.19 -18.59 -6.42
CA THR A 105 15.97 -18.85 -7.83
C THR A 105 14.51 -19.20 -8.07
N TYR A 106 14.01 -18.83 -9.25
CA TYR A 106 12.63 -19.07 -9.62
C TYR A 106 12.57 -19.62 -11.05
N LYS A 107 11.66 -20.58 -11.25
CA LYS A 107 11.29 -21.08 -12.56
C LYS A 107 9.90 -20.61 -12.95
N ALA A 108 9.70 -20.41 -14.24
CA ALA A 108 8.39 -20.09 -14.78
C ALA A 108 7.49 -21.34 -14.80
N VAL A 109 6.31 -21.23 -14.20
CA VAL A 109 5.25 -22.25 -14.24
C VAL A 109 3.97 -21.57 -14.72
N GLY A 110 3.72 -21.71 -16.03
CA GLY A 110 2.64 -20.99 -16.71
C GLY A 110 2.82 -19.48 -16.62
N ARG A 111 1.84 -18.77 -16.03
CA ARG A 111 1.89 -17.32 -15.79
C ARG A 111 2.46 -16.94 -14.41
N THR A 112 3.00 -17.91 -13.68
CA THR A 112 3.49 -17.73 -12.31
C THR A 112 4.96 -18.12 -12.20
N LEU A 113 5.56 -17.75 -11.07
CA LEU A 113 6.91 -18.17 -10.69
C LEU A 113 6.80 -19.16 -9.53
N GLU A 114 7.65 -20.17 -9.53
CA GLU A 114 7.84 -21.09 -8.41
C GLU A 114 9.31 -21.09 -8.00
N LYS A 115 9.55 -21.22 -6.70
CA LYS A 115 10.90 -21.33 -6.15
C LYS A 115 11.59 -22.59 -6.71
N ASP A 116 12.79 -22.44 -7.24
CA ASP A 116 13.53 -23.51 -7.92
C ASP A 116 14.77 -24.00 -7.16
N ASP A 117 14.76 -23.84 -5.84
CA ASP A 117 15.93 -24.12 -4.99
C ASP A 117 15.99 -25.59 -4.51
N GLY A 118 15.17 -26.47 -5.08
CA GLY A 118 15.08 -27.88 -4.69
C GLY A 118 16.33 -28.71 -5.02
N ALA A 119 17.25 -28.17 -5.83
CA ALA A 119 18.48 -28.82 -6.27
C ALA A 119 19.74 -28.42 -5.47
N LEU A 120 19.62 -27.56 -4.44
CA LEU A 120 20.76 -27.19 -3.61
C LEU A 120 21.32 -28.41 -2.87
N GLN A 121 22.62 -28.67 -3.04
CA GLN A 121 23.30 -29.79 -2.39
C GLN A 121 23.07 -29.79 -0.88
N SER A 122 22.91 -30.98 -0.30
CA SER A 122 22.86 -31.16 1.14
C SER A 122 24.15 -30.58 1.76
N GLY A 123 24.01 -29.58 2.64
CA GLY A 123 25.15 -28.89 3.26
C GLY A 123 25.56 -27.56 2.62
N ALA A 124 24.91 -27.12 1.54
CA ALA A 124 25.10 -25.76 1.03
C ALA A 124 24.40 -24.73 1.93
N GLU A 125 24.99 -23.53 2.07
CA GLU A 125 24.36 -22.42 2.76
C GLU A 125 23.02 -22.06 2.10
N ARG A 126 21.97 -21.86 2.91
CA ARG A 126 20.63 -21.57 2.40
C ARG A 126 20.14 -20.22 2.87
N LEU A 127 19.88 -19.31 1.94
CA LEU A 127 19.23 -18.04 2.23
C LEU A 127 17.81 -18.30 2.77
N ARG A 128 17.56 -17.85 3.99
CA ARG A 128 16.26 -18.00 4.68
C ARG A 128 15.47 -16.70 4.70
N LEU A 129 16.15 -15.57 4.86
CA LEU A 129 15.50 -14.27 4.98
C LEU A 129 16.45 -13.15 4.52
N MET A 130 15.92 -12.11 3.87
CA MET A 130 16.60 -10.83 3.73
C MET A 130 15.90 -9.79 4.61
N VAL A 131 16.63 -8.79 5.06
CA VAL A 131 16.12 -7.72 5.92
C VAL A 131 16.60 -6.39 5.37
N LEU A 132 15.65 -5.46 5.19
CA LEU A 132 15.94 -4.07 4.88
C LEU A 132 15.62 -3.20 6.09
N THR A 133 16.60 -2.45 6.57
CA THR A 133 16.46 -1.59 7.75
C THR A 133 16.48 -0.12 7.33
N SER A 134 15.37 0.58 7.55
CA SER A 134 15.21 2.03 7.28
C SER A 134 15.29 2.82 8.59
N ASP A 135 16.14 3.83 8.68
CA ASP A 135 16.35 4.62 9.90
C ASP A 135 15.09 5.39 10.35
N LYS A 136 14.23 5.79 9.42
CA LYS A 136 12.92 6.41 9.65
C LYS A 136 11.75 5.45 9.51
N ALA A 137 11.99 4.14 9.48
CA ALA A 137 10.96 3.10 9.26
C ALA A 137 10.29 3.19 7.88
N TRP A 138 9.16 2.47 7.72
CA TRP A 138 8.44 2.29 6.46
C TRP A 138 7.08 3.02 6.46
N PRO A 139 6.50 3.34 5.28
CA PRO A 139 5.23 4.06 5.18
C PRO A 139 4.07 3.47 5.99
N TYR A 140 4.02 2.14 6.10
CA TYR A 140 3.03 1.44 6.91
C TYR A 140 3.06 1.89 8.37
N SER A 141 4.25 2.07 8.93
CA SER A 141 4.45 2.51 10.31
C SER A 141 4.25 4.01 10.48
N TRP A 142 4.49 4.84 9.46
CA TRP A 142 4.27 6.30 9.53
C TRP A 142 2.80 6.69 9.76
N LYS A 143 1.87 5.82 9.35
CA LYS A 143 0.44 6.02 9.57
C LYS A 143 0.07 5.95 11.07
N TRP A 144 0.74 5.07 11.82
CA TRP A 144 0.41 4.78 13.21
C TRP A 144 1.47 5.41 14.12
N LYS A 145 1.21 6.64 14.61
CA LYS A 145 2.13 7.42 15.44
C LYS A 145 2.46 6.79 16.82
N GLU A 146 1.86 5.67 17.18
CA GLU A 146 2.04 5.02 18.49
C GLU A 146 3.20 4.00 18.47
N ASN A 147 4.40 4.50 18.77
CA ASN A 147 5.51 3.81 19.46
C ASN A 147 6.05 2.46 18.94
N LYS A 148 5.75 2.05 17.71
CA LYS A 148 6.46 0.93 17.06
C LYS A 148 6.78 1.29 15.61
N SER A 149 7.80 2.13 15.43
CA SER A 149 8.43 2.32 14.13
C SER A 149 9.09 1.00 13.74
N THR A 150 8.42 0.22 12.89
CA THR A 150 9.02 -1.00 12.35
C THR A 150 10.10 -0.57 11.38
N HIS A 151 11.36 -0.62 11.80
CA HIS A 151 12.51 -0.26 10.99
C HIS A 151 12.88 -1.36 9.99
N ASP A 152 12.62 -2.61 10.36
CA ASP A 152 13.00 -3.79 9.60
C ASP A 152 11.87 -4.30 8.71
N CYS A 153 12.15 -4.42 7.41
CA CYS A 153 11.31 -5.08 6.42
C CYS A 153 11.88 -6.48 6.15
N TYR A 154 11.17 -7.51 6.62
CA TYR A 154 11.55 -8.91 6.45
C TYR A 154 11.08 -9.44 5.09
N VAL A 155 12.01 -9.85 4.24
CA VAL A 155 11.78 -10.32 2.88
C VAL A 155 12.10 -11.80 2.81
N ASN A 156 11.09 -12.62 2.60
CA ASN A 156 11.25 -14.05 2.33
C ASN A 156 11.14 -14.32 0.81
N CYS A 157 11.25 -15.60 0.42
CA CYS A 157 11.15 -15.99 -0.98
C CYS A 157 9.79 -15.65 -1.63
N GLU A 158 8.70 -15.57 -0.88
CA GLU A 158 7.39 -15.18 -1.43
C GLU A 158 7.32 -13.68 -1.70
N VAL A 159 7.89 -12.86 -0.81
CA VAL A 159 7.98 -11.41 -1.01
C VAL A 159 8.91 -11.08 -2.18
N GLU A 160 10.06 -11.75 -2.26
CA GLU A 160 10.95 -11.62 -3.42
C GLU A 160 10.25 -12.05 -4.71
N ARG A 161 9.46 -13.12 -4.69
CA ARG A 161 8.67 -13.57 -5.85
C ARG A 161 7.69 -12.51 -6.34
N VAL A 162 7.05 -11.77 -5.44
CA VAL A 162 6.18 -10.64 -5.80
C VAL A 162 6.98 -9.57 -6.55
N TRP A 163 8.17 -9.23 -6.06
CA TRP A 163 9.04 -8.30 -6.78
C TRP A 163 9.43 -8.81 -8.15
N GLN A 164 9.80 -10.09 -8.31
CA GLN A 164 10.13 -10.67 -9.62
C GLN A 164 8.97 -10.54 -10.63
N ILE A 165 7.73 -10.74 -10.18
CA ILE A 165 6.54 -10.55 -11.03
C ILE A 165 6.40 -9.07 -11.44
N VAL A 166 6.48 -8.15 -10.47
CA VAL A 166 6.37 -6.70 -10.74
C VAL A 166 7.50 -6.21 -11.65
N ARG A 167 8.73 -6.70 -11.44
CA ARG A 167 9.90 -6.37 -12.26
C ARG A 167 9.72 -6.80 -13.71
N ASN A 168 9.14 -7.97 -13.95
CA ASN A 168 8.84 -8.44 -15.30
C ASN A 168 7.81 -7.53 -15.98
N ASP A 169 6.74 -7.15 -15.27
CA ASP A 169 5.74 -6.22 -15.79
C ASP A 169 6.33 -4.84 -16.10
N LEU A 170 7.22 -4.33 -15.24
CA LEU A 170 7.93 -3.07 -15.45
C LEU A 170 8.88 -3.16 -16.65
N THR A 171 9.53 -4.29 -16.85
CA THR A 171 10.45 -4.48 -17.98
C THR A 171 9.68 -4.41 -19.30
N GLU A 172 8.52 -5.05 -19.36
CA GLU A 172 7.59 -5.00 -20.49
C GLU A 172 7.05 -3.57 -20.69
N LEU A 173 6.57 -2.91 -19.62
CA LEU A 173 6.01 -1.55 -19.66
C LEU A 173 7.03 -0.48 -20.09
N LEU A 174 8.28 -0.62 -19.68
CA LEU A 174 9.34 0.37 -19.87
C LEU A 174 10.23 0.08 -21.10
N SER A 175 9.84 -0.89 -21.92
CA SER A 175 10.53 -1.24 -23.16
C SER A 175 10.30 -0.17 -24.24
N PRO A 176 11.29 0.11 -25.12
CA PRO A 176 11.16 1.10 -26.19
C PRO A 176 10.09 0.74 -27.23
N ASP A 177 9.91 -0.56 -27.46
CA ASP A 177 8.86 -1.15 -28.28
C ASP A 177 7.82 -1.76 -27.34
N PRO A 178 6.88 -0.96 -26.79
CA PRO A 178 5.71 -1.56 -26.17
C PRO A 178 5.02 -2.35 -27.28
N GLU A 179 4.84 -3.67 -27.09
CA GLU A 179 3.90 -4.41 -27.93
C GLU A 179 2.63 -3.55 -28.03
N ALA A 180 2.07 -3.41 -29.23
CA ALA A 180 0.97 -2.48 -29.54
C ALA A 180 -0.30 -2.65 -28.68
N TYR A 181 -0.29 -3.61 -27.74
CA TYR A 181 -1.36 -4.00 -26.83
C TYR A 181 -0.94 -4.07 -25.36
N PHE A 182 0.25 -3.60 -24.95
CA PHE A 182 0.62 -3.65 -23.53
C PHE A 182 -0.21 -2.66 -22.71
N SER A 183 -1.20 -3.20 -22.01
CA SER A 183 -1.94 -2.50 -20.98
C SER A 183 -1.23 -2.68 -19.64
N PRO A 184 -1.09 -1.62 -18.82
CA PRO A 184 -0.55 -1.74 -17.46
C PRO A 184 -1.28 -2.84 -16.68
N LYS A 185 -0.56 -3.92 -16.33
CA LYS A 185 -1.15 -5.08 -15.65
C LYS A 185 -1.41 -4.73 -14.19
N LYS A 186 -2.69 -4.68 -13.80
CA LYS A 186 -3.09 -4.57 -12.39
C LYS A 186 -2.77 -5.88 -11.68
N ARG A 187 -1.97 -5.83 -10.62
CA ARG A 187 -1.62 -6.99 -9.78
C ARG A 187 -2.31 -6.89 -8.43
N VAL A 188 -2.95 -7.97 -8.01
CA VAL A 188 -3.59 -8.08 -6.69
C VAL A 188 -2.86 -9.14 -5.88
N LEU A 189 -2.29 -8.73 -4.74
CA LEU A 189 -1.65 -9.64 -3.79
C LEU A 189 -2.66 -10.10 -2.75
N ILE A 190 -3.06 -11.37 -2.83
CA ILE A 190 -3.98 -12.02 -1.89
C ILE A 190 -3.18 -12.91 -0.96
N GLY A 191 -3.61 -12.99 0.30
CA GLY A 191 -3.02 -13.89 1.28
C GLY A 191 -3.66 -13.72 2.65
N THR A 192 -3.34 -14.62 3.57
CA THR A 192 -3.89 -14.64 4.92
C THR A 192 -3.72 -13.29 5.63
N PRO A 193 -4.73 -12.78 6.35
CA PRO A 193 -4.57 -11.62 7.22
C PRO A 193 -3.37 -11.78 8.17
N GLY A 194 -2.62 -10.71 8.41
CA GLY A 194 -1.46 -10.72 9.30
C GLY A 194 -0.16 -11.31 8.74
N ILE A 195 -0.17 -11.90 7.54
CA ILE A 195 1.03 -12.56 6.95
C ILE A 195 2.12 -11.59 6.45
N GLY A 196 1.94 -10.28 6.65
CA GLY A 196 2.94 -9.26 6.27
C GLY A 196 2.84 -8.74 4.84
N LYS A 197 1.70 -8.86 4.13
CA LYS A 197 1.53 -8.29 2.78
C LYS A 197 1.92 -6.81 2.71
N SER A 198 1.39 -5.99 3.61
CA SER A 198 1.64 -4.55 3.63
C SER A 198 3.03 -4.21 4.19
N VAL A 199 3.38 -4.81 5.34
CA VAL A 199 4.61 -4.49 6.07
C VAL A 199 5.86 -5.00 5.36
N ALA A 200 5.80 -6.19 4.75
CA ALA A 200 6.93 -6.78 4.02
C ALA A 200 6.83 -6.50 2.52
N ALA A 201 5.80 -7.00 1.83
CA ALA A 201 5.76 -6.89 0.36
C ALA A 201 5.59 -5.45 -0.12
N GLY A 202 4.72 -4.66 0.51
CA GLY A 202 4.58 -3.25 0.19
C GLY A 202 5.88 -2.46 0.38
N SER A 203 6.51 -2.59 1.54
CA SER A 203 7.80 -1.95 1.85
C SER A 203 8.91 -2.36 0.89
N TYR A 204 9.00 -3.66 0.58
CA TYR A 204 10.01 -4.18 -0.33
C TYR A 204 9.80 -3.71 -1.76
N LEU A 205 8.56 -3.72 -2.25
CA LEU A 205 8.21 -3.18 -3.56
C LEU A 205 8.57 -1.70 -3.65
N LEU A 206 8.24 -0.91 -2.63
CA LEU A 206 8.61 0.50 -2.59
C LEU A 206 10.13 0.67 -2.71
N TYR A 207 10.91 -0.03 -1.88
CA TYR A 207 12.37 0.02 -1.94
C TYR A 207 12.87 -0.28 -3.36
N GLN A 208 12.40 -1.36 -3.97
CA GLN A 208 12.83 -1.77 -5.30
C GLN A 208 12.42 -0.76 -6.40
N LEU A 209 11.21 -0.22 -6.36
CA LEU A 209 10.71 0.76 -7.33
C LEU A 209 11.47 2.10 -7.27
N LEU A 210 11.92 2.49 -6.08
CA LEU A 210 12.76 3.68 -5.91
C LEU A 210 14.14 3.50 -6.57
N HIS A 211 14.62 2.26 -6.70
CA HIS A 211 15.87 1.92 -7.39
C HIS A 211 15.70 1.68 -8.89
N CYS A 212 14.47 1.69 -9.42
CA CYS A 212 14.26 1.70 -10.86
C CYS A 212 14.74 3.03 -11.48
N ASP A 213 14.95 3.03 -12.80
CA ASP A 213 15.28 4.23 -13.57
C ASP A 213 14.25 5.36 -13.33
N ALA A 214 14.74 6.53 -12.92
CA ALA A 214 13.91 7.69 -12.59
C ALA A 214 13.36 8.39 -13.84
N GLU A 215 14.02 8.27 -15.00
CA GLU A 215 13.54 8.84 -16.27
C GLU A 215 12.32 8.09 -16.78
N LYS A 216 12.26 6.78 -16.49
CA LYS A 216 11.18 5.90 -16.90
C LYS A 216 10.05 5.83 -15.87
N LEU A 217 10.39 5.98 -14.59
CA LEU A 217 9.47 5.92 -13.47
C LEU A 217 9.78 7.06 -12.49
N GLN A 218 9.04 8.17 -12.59
CA GLN A 218 9.30 9.41 -11.85
C GLN A 218 8.75 9.35 -10.42
N PHE A 219 7.63 8.65 -10.21
CA PHE A 219 6.97 8.57 -8.90
C PHE A 219 6.70 7.14 -8.45
N VAL A 220 6.75 6.94 -7.14
CA VAL A 220 6.14 5.78 -6.48
C VAL A 220 5.13 6.28 -5.47
N VAL A 221 3.87 5.90 -5.64
CA VAL A 221 2.79 6.31 -4.74
C VAL A 221 2.40 5.13 -3.86
N TYR A 222 2.41 5.35 -2.55
CA TYR A 222 1.97 4.36 -1.57
C TYR A 222 0.71 4.87 -0.88
N SER A 223 -0.43 4.21 -1.10
CA SER A 223 -1.73 4.59 -0.53
C SER A 223 -2.27 3.55 0.46
N PHE A 224 -2.90 4.01 1.54
CA PHE A 224 -3.51 3.19 2.58
C PHE A 224 -5.01 3.41 2.65
N GLY A 225 -5.77 2.57 1.94
CA GLY A 225 -7.24 2.59 1.95
C GLY A 225 -7.84 3.95 1.62
N GLY A 226 -7.21 4.72 0.71
CA GLY A 226 -7.68 6.02 0.23
C GLY A 226 -7.46 7.21 1.18
N ASN A 227 -7.28 6.96 2.48
CA ASN A 227 -7.22 8.04 3.48
C ASN A 227 -5.83 8.67 3.66
N THR A 228 -4.76 7.98 3.27
CA THR A 228 -3.40 8.50 3.43
C THR A 228 -2.56 8.02 2.27
N THR A 229 -1.94 8.97 1.57
CA THR A 229 -1.12 8.70 0.40
C THR A 229 0.25 9.34 0.59
N TYR A 230 1.29 8.55 0.41
CA TYR A 230 2.67 9.00 0.39
C TYR A 230 3.16 8.97 -1.05
N VAL A 231 3.65 10.08 -1.54
CA VAL A 231 4.20 10.24 -2.87
C VAL A 231 5.71 10.37 -2.74
N PHE A 232 6.42 9.42 -3.34
CA PHE A 232 7.87 9.47 -3.46
C PHE A 232 8.22 10.01 -4.83
N ASP A 233 8.69 11.25 -4.87
CA ASP A 233 9.21 11.87 -6.08
C ASP A 233 10.69 11.49 -6.21
N LYS A 234 11.02 10.73 -7.26
CA LYS A 234 12.39 10.26 -7.51
C LYS A 234 13.25 11.30 -8.22
N THR A 235 12.64 12.31 -8.83
CA THR A 235 13.33 13.38 -9.57
C THR A 235 13.96 14.38 -8.63
N ILE A 236 13.22 14.80 -7.60
CA ILE A 236 13.70 15.73 -6.58
C ILE A 236 13.98 15.05 -5.23
N LYS A 237 13.79 13.72 -5.14
CA LYS A 237 14.07 12.89 -3.96
C LYS A 237 13.32 13.34 -2.71
N THR A 238 12.01 13.53 -2.84
CA THR A 238 11.15 13.98 -1.73
C THR A 238 10.04 12.99 -1.43
N VAL A 239 9.51 13.07 -0.20
CA VAL A 239 8.29 12.36 0.19
C VAL A 239 7.24 13.37 0.62
N THR A 240 6.07 13.27 0.01
CA THR A 240 4.93 14.12 0.31
C THR A 240 3.77 13.28 0.80
N LYS A 241 3.18 13.67 1.93
CA LYS A 241 2.02 13.01 2.53
C LYS A 241 0.76 13.83 2.26
N TYR A 242 -0.21 13.17 1.64
CA TYR A 242 -1.58 13.64 1.48
C TYR A 242 -2.49 12.92 2.45
N VAL A 243 -3.37 13.66 3.12
CA VAL A 243 -4.35 13.13 4.08
C VAL A 243 -5.73 13.40 3.52
N GLY A 244 -6.55 12.35 3.42
CA GLY A 244 -7.88 12.40 2.80
C GLY A 244 -7.89 12.01 1.32
N GLY A 245 -9.03 11.46 0.88
CA GLY A 245 -9.22 11.02 -0.50
C GLY A 245 -9.25 12.16 -1.52
N GLU A 246 -9.70 13.35 -1.14
CA GLU A 246 -9.79 14.51 -2.04
C GLU A 246 -8.40 15.06 -2.43
N ALA A 247 -7.54 15.33 -1.46
CA ALA A 247 -6.19 15.81 -1.72
C ALA A 247 -5.35 14.81 -2.54
N SER A 248 -5.56 13.51 -2.33
CA SER A 248 -4.91 12.48 -3.16
C SER A 248 -5.47 12.45 -4.58
N LYS A 249 -6.79 12.59 -4.77
CA LYS A 249 -7.43 12.71 -6.10
C LYS A 249 -6.87 13.88 -6.91
N GLU A 250 -6.77 15.05 -6.30
CA GLU A 250 -6.23 16.25 -6.96
C GLU A 250 -4.79 16.00 -7.44
N PHE A 251 -3.94 15.45 -6.57
CA PHE A 251 -2.57 15.09 -6.95
C PHE A 251 -2.51 14.11 -8.14
N PHE A 252 -3.36 13.08 -8.16
CA PHE A 252 -3.41 12.14 -9.29
C PHE A 252 -3.89 12.80 -10.59
N ARG A 253 -4.83 13.75 -10.52
CA ARG A 253 -5.24 14.54 -11.69
C ARG A 253 -4.08 15.37 -12.22
N ASP A 254 -3.34 16.05 -11.34
CA ASP A 254 -2.17 16.84 -11.74
C ASP A 254 -1.09 15.97 -12.41
N LEU A 255 -0.79 14.79 -11.84
CA LEU A 255 0.15 13.84 -12.45
C LEU A 255 -0.30 13.40 -13.85
N TRP A 256 -1.59 13.16 -14.02
CA TRP A 256 -2.18 12.76 -15.29
C TRP A 256 -2.08 13.87 -16.34
N ASP A 257 -2.44 15.10 -15.97
CA ASP A 257 -2.38 16.26 -16.85
C ASP A 257 -0.93 16.57 -17.28
N LEU A 258 0.02 16.35 -16.37
CA LEU A 258 1.45 16.46 -16.64
C LEU A 258 2.05 15.24 -17.38
N LYS A 259 1.25 14.20 -17.66
CA LYS A 259 1.66 12.95 -18.32
C LYS A 259 2.86 12.28 -17.64
N MET A 260 2.95 12.41 -16.32
CA MET A 260 4.05 11.87 -15.54
C MET A 260 3.85 10.37 -15.31
N LYS A 261 4.96 9.63 -15.27
CA LYS A 261 4.95 8.17 -15.11
C LYS A 261 5.20 7.79 -13.67
N GLY A 262 4.36 6.92 -13.12
CA GLY A 262 4.49 6.45 -11.75
C GLY A 262 3.95 5.04 -11.53
N TYR A 263 4.25 4.49 -10.37
CA TYR A 263 3.75 3.19 -9.92
C TYR A 263 2.96 3.38 -8.62
N VAL A 264 1.79 2.75 -8.52
CA VAL A 264 0.94 2.83 -7.33
C VAL A 264 0.95 1.51 -6.58
N ILE A 265 1.36 1.55 -5.32
CA ILE A 265 1.11 0.50 -4.33
C ILE A 265 -0.11 0.92 -3.52
N TYR A 266 -1.19 0.15 -3.63
CA TYR A 266 -2.42 0.39 -2.89
C TYR A 266 -2.67 -0.71 -1.85
N ASP A 267 -2.62 -0.32 -0.58
CA ASP A 267 -2.89 -1.20 0.55
C ASP A 267 -4.34 -1.06 1.01
N VAL A 268 -5.12 -2.14 0.87
CA VAL A 268 -6.55 -2.16 1.17
C VAL A 268 -6.74 -2.38 2.67
N THR A 269 -7.21 -1.34 3.39
CA THR A 269 -7.36 -1.41 4.86
C THR A 269 -8.77 -1.78 5.33
N LYS A 270 -9.77 -1.83 4.45
CA LYS A 270 -11.16 -2.22 4.77
C LYS A 270 -11.54 -3.45 3.94
N GLN A 271 -12.13 -4.47 4.56
CA GLN A 271 -12.65 -5.62 3.84
C GLN A 271 -13.65 -5.17 2.77
N GLY A 272 -13.45 -5.62 1.53
CA GLY A 272 -14.42 -5.43 0.44
C GLY A 272 -14.44 -4.06 -0.23
N THR A 273 -13.60 -3.09 0.18
CA THR A 273 -13.52 -1.80 -0.51
C THR A 273 -12.48 -1.87 -1.63
N PRO A 274 -12.87 -1.77 -2.93
CA PRO A 274 -11.90 -1.71 -4.02
C PRO A 274 -11.04 -0.44 -3.91
N PRO A 275 -9.86 -0.40 -4.56
CA PRO A 275 -9.12 0.84 -4.72
C PRO A 275 -10.02 1.89 -5.35
N GLU A 276 -9.94 3.13 -4.86
CA GLU A 276 -10.77 4.20 -5.43
C GLU A 276 -10.49 4.36 -6.94
N GLU A 277 -11.51 4.75 -7.72
CA GLU A 277 -11.50 4.63 -9.18
C GLU A 277 -10.33 5.36 -9.86
N PHE A 278 -9.83 6.47 -9.31
CA PHE A 278 -8.67 7.20 -9.83
C PHE A 278 -7.34 6.46 -9.68
N PHE A 279 -7.24 5.46 -8.79
CA PHE A 279 -6.12 4.52 -8.79
C PHE A 279 -6.27 3.43 -9.86
N CYS A 280 -7.45 3.34 -10.48
CA CYS A 280 -7.84 2.31 -11.44
C CYS A 280 -7.98 2.81 -12.87
N LEU A 281 -7.88 4.11 -13.14
CA LEU A 281 -8.05 4.66 -14.48
C LEU A 281 -6.85 4.26 -15.36
N ALA A 282 -7.12 3.35 -16.30
CA ALA A 282 -6.34 3.24 -17.53
C ALA A 282 -6.68 4.46 -18.42
N PRO A 283 -5.91 4.76 -19.47
CA PRO A 283 -6.34 5.75 -20.45
C PRO A 283 -7.66 5.28 -21.05
N ASP A 284 -8.76 5.95 -20.70
CA ASP A 284 -9.98 5.88 -21.50
C ASP A 284 -9.66 6.60 -22.82
N GLY A 285 -9.54 5.81 -23.89
CA GLY A 285 -9.38 6.34 -25.25
C GLY A 285 -8.32 5.62 -26.08
N ALA A 286 -8.70 4.47 -26.63
CA ALA A 286 -8.27 4.03 -27.96
C ALA A 286 -9.53 3.82 -28.80
#